data_AF-A0A2V9GWK7-F1
#
_entry.id   AF-A0A2V9GWK7-F1
#
_cell.length_a   1.000
_cell.length_b   1.000
_cell.length_c   1.000
_cell.angle_alpha   90.00
_cell.angle_beta   90.00
_cell.angle_gamma   90.00
#
_symmetry.space_group_name_H-M   'P 1'
#
loop_
_entity.id
_entity.type
_entity.pdbx_description
1 polymer ?
#
loop_
_entity_poly.entity_id
_entity_poly.type
_entity_poly.pdbx_seq_one_letter_code
_entity_poly.pdbx_strand_id
1 'polypeptide(L)'
;MALISARSISLLLTALAAGVVLGHLMSRVGKVTLPGPLFVTVQNTLYRNWRTTVGAVEIGAFLSTFVVAFLTRRRGAIFALSLAGLLSLAGMLLVWAVFINPINIQVRATTSESPPADWALLRDRWHRLHAIRSIFAVVGLGALISAVLWDCSR
;
A
#
# COMPACT_ATOMS: atom_id res chain seq x y z
N MET A 1 -20.54 -8.86 -17.92
CA MET A 1 -20.61 -7.59 -17.17
C MET A 1 -19.92 -7.66 -15.81
N ALA A 2 -20.34 -8.51 -14.86
CA ALA A 2 -19.79 -8.53 -13.50
C ALA A 2 -18.25 -8.64 -13.38
N LEU A 3 -17.60 -9.54 -14.13
CA LEU A 3 -16.14 -9.69 -14.09
C LEU A 3 -15.39 -8.46 -14.63
N ILE A 4 -15.90 -7.82 -15.68
CA ILE A 4 -15.29 -6.62 -16.26
C ILE A 4 -15.33 -5.49 -15.23
N SER A 5 -16.50 -5.23 -14.63
CA SER A 5 -16.65 -4.21 -13.59
C SER A 5 -15.73 -4.48 -12.40
N ALA A 6 -15.67 -5.73 -11.90
CA ALA A 6 -14.81 -6.11 -10.79
C ALA A 6 -13.32 -5.88 -11.11
N ARG A 7 -12.86 -6.23 -12.32
CA ARG A 7 -11.49 -5.99 -12.78
C ARG A 7 -11.17 -4.51 -12.89
N SER A 8 -12.05 -3.72 -13.49
CA SER A 8 -11.84 -2.27 -13.65
C SER A 8 -11.68 -1.59 -12.29
N ILE A 9 -12.57 -1.92 -11.33
CA ILE A 9 -12.50 -1.40 -9.96
C ILE A 9 -11.21 -1.86 -9.27
N SER A 10 -10.91 -3.16 -9.33
CA SER A 10 -9.70 -3.74 -8.73
C SER A 10 -8.42 -3.10 -9.27
N LEU A 11 -8.28 -2.97 -10.58
CA LEU A 11 -7.11 -2.34 -11.21
C LEU A 11 -7.00 -0.87 -10.85
N LEU A 12 -8.09 -0.10 -10.93
CA LEU A 12 -8.08 1.32 -10.61
C LEU A 12 -7.65 1.56 -9.16
N LEU A 13 -8.30 0.88 -8.20
CA LEU A 13 -7.99 1.05 -6.78
C LEU A 13 -6.59 0.54 -6.44
N THR A 14 -6.15 -0.56 -7.04
CA THR A 14 -4.80 -1.10 -6.84
C THR A 14 -3.74 -0.14 -7.40
N ALA A 15 -3.97 0.46 -8.58
CA ALA A 15 -3.06 1.43 -9.16
C ALA A 15 -2.96 2.70 -8.31
N LEU A 16 -4.09 3.22 -7.81
CA LEU A 16 -4.10 4.35 -6.87
C LEU A 16 -3.34 4.03 -5.58
N ALA A 17 -3.60 2.86 -4.99
CA ALA A 17 -2.87 2.40 -3.79
C ALA A 17 -1.36 2.29 -4.05
N ALA A 18 -0.96 1.66 -5.16
CA ALA A 18 0.44 1.53 -5.54
C ALA A 18 1.11 2.90 -5.73
N GLY A 19 0.42 3.86 -6.37
CA GLY A 19 0.91 5.23 -6.52
C GLY A 19 1.18 5.91 -5.19
N VAL A 20 0.29 5.77 -4.21
CA VAL A 20 0.48 6.34 -2.86
C VAL A 20 1.68 5.70 -2.15
N VAL A 21 1.80 4.38 -2.19
CA VAL A 21 2.92 3.67 -1.54
C VAL A 21 4.26 4.00 -2.21
N LEU A 22 4.30 4.11 -3.53
CA LEU A 22 5.47 4.60 -4.25
C LEU A 22 5.80 6.05 -3.88
N GLY A 23 4.80 6.90 -3.67
CA GLY A 23 4.99 8.25 -3.14
C GLY A 23 5.72 8.25 -1.80
N HIS A 24 5.41 7.32 -0.89
CA HIS A 24 6.16 7.16 0.36
C HIS A 24 7.62 6.75 0.13
N LEU A 25 7.88 5.84 -0.81
CA LEU A 25 9.23 5.43 -1.19
C LEU A 25 10.04 6.62 -1.74
N MET A 26 9.46 7.38 -2.68
CA MET A 26 10.10 8.55 -3.29
C MET A 26 10.34 9.67 -2.27
N SER A 27 9.44 9.85 -1.30
CA SER A 27 9.59 10.87 -0.26
C SER A 27 10.81 10.65 0.65
N ARG A 28 11.44 9.45 0.63
CA ARG A 28 12.62 9.15 1.44
C ARG A 28 13.77 10.12 1.18
N VAL A 29 14.02 10.48 -0.07
CA VAL A 29 15.16 11.33 -0.46
C VAL A 29 15.09 12.68 0.25
N GLY A 30 13.90 13.29 0.30
CA GLY A 30 13.71 14.55 1.03
C GLY A 30 13.61 14.38 2.54
N LYS A 31 13.09 13.25 3.03
CA LYS A 31 12.84 13.05 4.47
C LYS A 31 14.05 12.62 5.28
N VAL A 32 15.06 11.99 4.66
CA VAL A 32 16.24 11.47 5.38
C VAL A 32 17.15 12.58 5.94
N THR A 33 17.02 13.80 5.44
CA THR A 33 17.79 14.97 5.91
C THR A 33 17.03 15.80 6.93
N LEU A 34 15.74 15.52 7.17
CA LEU A 34 14.93 16.33 8.08
C LEU A 34 15.36 16.14 9.53
N PRO A 35 15.47 17.24 10.32
CA PRO A 35 15.63 17.14 11.76
C PRO A 35 14.34 16.58 12.40
N GLY A 36 14.49 15.97 13.58
CA GLY A 36 13.39 15.32 14.32
C GLY A 36 12.11 16.16 14.44
N PRO A 37 12.19 17.43 14.88
CA PRO A 37 11.02 18.32 14.95
C PRO A 37 10.25 18.42 13.63
N LEU A 38 10.96 18.62 12.52
CA LEU A 38 10.34 18.78 11.20
C LEU A 38 9.77 17.46 10.67
N PHE A 39 10.44 16.33 10.96
CA PHE A 39 9.88 15.01 10.67
C PHE A 39 8.55 14.80 11.40
N VAL A 40 8.47 15.09 12.70
CA VAL A 40 7.24 14.97 13.48
C VAL A 40 6.15 15.91 12.95
N THR A 41 6.49 17.17 12.65
CA THR A 41 5.54 18.12 12.03
C THR A 41 4.96 17.56 10.74
N VAL A 42 5.81 17.08 9.82
CA VAL A 42 5.36 16.51 8.54
C VAL A 42 4.45 15.30 8.76
N GLN A 43 4.80 14.39 9.67
CA GLN A 43 4.00 13.18 9.93
C GLN A 43 2.64 13.52 10.56
N ASN A 44 2.60 14.50 11.47
CA ASN A 44 1.39 14.85 12.22
C ASN A 44 0.50 15.89 11.52
N THR A 45 0.99 16.54 10.46
CA THR A 45 0.21 17.47 9.63
C THR A 45 -0.18 16.84 8.30
N LEU A 46 0.78 16.65 7.39
CA LEU A 46 0.55 16.18 6.03
C LEU A 46 -0.04 14.76 5.98
N TYR A 47 0.44 13.85 6.84
CA TYR A 47 0.04 12.44 6.81
C TYR A 47 -1.08 12.08 7.77
N ARG A 48 -1.63 13.05 8.52
CA ARG A 48 -2.63 12.80 9.58
C ARG A 48 -3.84 12.03 9.08
N ASN A 49 -4.37 12.42 7.92
CA ASN A 49 -5.60 11.85 7.36
C ASN A 49 -5.36 10.71 6.37
N TRP A 50 -4.10 10.45 6.01
CA TRP A 50 -3.76 9.45 4.99
C TRP A 50 -4.21 8.06 5.41
N ARG A 51 -4.15 7.73 6.71
CA ARG A 51 -4.64 6.44 7.23
C ARG A 51 -6.07 6.15 6.77
N THR A 52 -6.97 7.12 6.87
CA THR A 52 -8.39 6.89 6.62
C THR A 52 -8.68 6.84 5.11
N THR A 53 -8.22 7.84 4.37
CA THR A 53 -8.52 7.94 2.93
C THR A 53 -7.79 6.88 2.12
N VAL A 54 -6.48 6.72 2.35
CA VAL A 54 -5.68 5.70 1.64
C VAL A 54 -6.10 4.30 2.09
N GLY A 55 -6.36 4.11 3.39
CA GLY A 55 -6.84 2.83 3.91
C GLY A 55 -8.15 2.37 3.26
N ALA A 56 -9.10 3.28 3.01
CA ALA A 56 -10.33 2.95 2.29
C ALA A 56 -10.05 2.48 0.85
N VAL A 57 -9.14 3.14 0.13
CA VAL A 57 -8.72 2.74 -1.23
C VAL A 57 -8.06 1.36 -1.21
N GLU A 58 -7.15 1.12 -0.27
CA GLU A 58 -6.42 -0.15 -0.15
C GLU A 58 -7.33 -1.32 0.23
N ILE A 59 -8.28 -1.11 1.16
CA ILE A 59 -9.29 -2.11 1.51
C ILE A 59 -10.21 -2.37 0.30
N GLY A 60 -10.65 -1.32 -0.39
CA GLY A 60 -11.45 -1.46 -1.61
C GLY A 60 -10.72 -2.24 -2.71
N ALA A 61 -9.42 -1.98 -2.90
CA ALA A 61 -8.56 -2.73 -3.82
C ALA A 61 -8.50 -4.22 -3.43
N PHE A 62 -8.30 -4.53 -2.15
CA PHE A 62 -8.26 -5.90 -1.67
C PHE A 62 -9.60 -6.64 -1.88
N LEU A 63 -10.72 -6.03 -1.48
CA LEU A 63 -12.05 -6.64 -1.58
C LEU A 63 -12.49 -6.84 -3.04
N SER A 64 -12.27 -5.85 -3.90
CA SER A 64 -12.58 -5.99 -5.32
C SER A 64 -11.70 -7.05 -5.99
N THR A 65 -10.43 -7.14 -5.62
CA THR A 65 -9.52 -8.21 -6.09
C THR A 65 -9.95 -9.59 -5.59
N PHE A 66 -10.45 -9.70 -4.36
CA PHE A 66 -11.04 -10.94 -3.86
C PHE A 66 -12.21 -11.39 -4.73
N VAL A 67 -13.10 -10.46 -5.10
CA VAL A 67 -14.20 -10.75 -6.04
C VAL A 67 -13.67 -11.21 -7.39
N VAL A 68 -12.63 -10.58 -7.94
CA VAL A 68 -11.99 -11.01 -9.20
C VAL A 68 -11.46 -12.45 -9.08
N ALA A 69 -10.69 -12.76 -8.03
CA ALA A 69 -10.15 -14.11 -7.81
C ALA A 69 -11.28 -15.15 -7.64
N PHE A 70 -12.35 -14.80 -6.93
CA PHE A 70 -13.51 -15.68 -6.79
C PHE A 70 -14.23 -15.93 -8.13
N LEU A 71 -14.46 -14.89 -8.93
CA LEU A 71 -15.11 -15.02 -10.24
C LEU A 71 -14.25 -15.77 -11.26
N THR A 72 -12.93 -15.69 -11.14
CA THR A 72 -12.00 -16.38 -12.03
C THR A 72 -11.56 -17.76 -11.53
N ARG A 73 -12.03 -18.24 -10.37
CA ARG A 73 -11.58 -19.48 -9.68
C ARG A 73 -11.54 -20.77 -10.48
N ARG A 74 -12.24 -20.84 -11.63
CA ARG A 74 -12.24 -21.99 -12.54
C ARG A 74 -11.45 -21.73 -13.84
N ARG A 75 -10.71 -20.61 -13.93
CA ARG A 75 -10.01 -20.12 -15.13
C ARG A 75 -8.48 -20.29 -15.06
N GLY A 76 -8.00 -21.33 -14.38
CA GLY A 76 -6.59 -21.75 -14.38
C GLY A 76 -5.60 -20.60 -14.10
N ALA A 77 -4.76 -20.27 -15.09
CA ALA A 77 -3.75 -19.21 -14.99
C ALA A 77 -4.32 -17.84 -14.56
N ILE A 78 -5.52 -17.48 -15.02
CA ILE A 78 -6.16 -16.20 -14.65
C ILE A 78 -6.48 -16.19 -13.15
N PHE A 79 -6.93 -17.30 -12.59
CA PHE A 79 -7.14 -17.44 -11.15
C PHE A 79 -5.82 -17.32 -10.40
N ALA A 80 -4.79 -18.04 -10.83
CA ALA A 80 -3.48 -18.01 -10.17
C ALA A 80 -2.89 -16.60 -10.10
N LEU A 81 -2.97 -15.83 -11.20
CA LEU A 81 -2.53 -14.43 -11.24
C LEU A 81 -3.42 -13.52 -10.38
N SER A 82 -4.74 -13.70 -10.40
CA SER A 82 -5.67 -12.94 -9.55
C SER A 82 -5.43 -13.21 -8.06
N LEU A 83 -5.14 -14.47 -7.70
CA LEU A 83 -4.82 -14.89 -6.34
C LEU A 83 -3.45 -14.35 -5.90
N ALA A 84 -2.44 -14.37 -6.76
CA ALA A 84 -1.14 -13.76 -6.49
C ALA A 84 -1.28 -12.25 -6.23
N GLY A 85 -2.10 -11.56 -7.03
CA GLY A 85 -2.49 -10.17 -6.79
C GLY A 85 -3.13 -9.96 -5.42
N LEU A 86 -4.12 -10.78 -5.08
CA LEU A 86 -4.83 -10.74 -3.80
C LEU A 86 -3.88 -10.95 -2.61
N LEU A 87 -3.03 -11.96 -2.65
CA LEU A 87 -2.07 -12.27 -1.59
C LEU A 87 -1.01 -11.17 -1.44
N SER A 88 -0.61 -10.55 -2.55
CA SER A 88 0.30 -9.41 -2.52
C SER A 88 -0.34 -8.20 -1.83
N LEU A 89 -1.61 -7.91 -2.13
CA LEU A 89 -2.37 -6.86 -1.45
C LEU A 89 -2.56 -7.17 0.05
N ALA A 90 -2.81 -8.43 0.41
CA ALA A 90 -2.85 -8.85 1.81
C ALA A 90 -1.53 -8.59 2.52
N GLY A 91 -0.40 -8.95 1.89
CA GLY A 91 0.94 -8.66 2.41
C GLY A 91 1.20 -7.16 2.57
N MET A 92 0.80 -6.35 1.60
CA MET A 92 0.88 -4.89 1.65
C MET A 92 0.12 -4.29 2.85
N LEU A 93 -1.09 -4.79 3.10
CA LEU A 93 -1.93 -4.38 4.24
C LEU A 93 -1.34 -4.86 5.57
N LEU A 94 -0.84 -6.10 5.62
CA LEU A 94 -0.21 -6.68 6.80
C LEU A 94 1.04 -5.90 7.21
N VAL A 95 1.91 -5.55 6.25
CA VAL A 95 3.10 -4.75 6.52
C VAL A 95 2.73 -3.42 7.17
N TRP A 96 1.67 -2.78 6.67
CA TRP A 96 1.20 -1.54 7.26
C TRP A 96 0.65 -1.73 8.68
N ALA A 97 -0.27 -2.68 8.85
CA ALA A 97 -0.98 -2.87 10.11
C ALA A 97 -0.04 -3.28 11.25
N VAL A 98 0.87 -4.21 10.97
CA VAL A 98 1.73 -4.85 11.99
C VAL A 98 3.00 -4.04 12.25
N PHE A 99 3.60 -3.39 11.24
CA PHE A 99 4.92 -2.77 11.41
C PHE A 99 4.92 -1.25 11.25
N ILE A 100 4.18 -0.70 10.29
CA ILE A 100 4.19 0.75 10.02
C ILE A 100 3.26 1.49 10.98
N ASN A 101 2.06 0.97 11.22
CA ASN A 101 1.08 1.63 12.06
C ASN A 101 1.53 1.81 13.51
N PRO A 102 2.23 0.86 14.17
CA PRO A 102 2.81 1.10 15.49
C PRO A 102 3.77 2.29 15.52
N ILE A 103 4.64 2.43 14.51
CA ILE A 103 5.52 3.60 14.37
C ILE A 103 4.69 4.88 14.22
N ASN A 104 3.65 4.84 13.38
CA ASN A 104 2.76 5.99 13.21
C ASN A 104 2.03 6.37 14.50
N ILE A 105 1.65 5.41 15.35
CA ILE A 105 1.02 5.67 16.66
C ILE A 105 2.02 6.40 17.57
N GLN A 106 3.24 5.90 17.66
CA GLN A 106 4.29 6.52 18.48
C GLN A 106 4.57 7.96 18.05
N VAL A 107 4.80 8.20 16.75
CA VAL A 107 5.07 9.55 16.24
C VAL A 107 3.88 10.50 16.45
N ARG A 108 2.63 10.02 16.29
CA ARG A 108 1.43 10.82 16.55
C ARG A 108 1.22 11.19 18.01
N ALA A 109 1.77 10.42 18.94
CA ALA A 109 1.70 10.71 20.37
C ALA A 109 2.71 11.80 20.81
N THR A 110 3.59 12.24 19.91
CA THR A 110 4.64 13.24 20.19
C THR A 110 4.40 14.57 19.45
N THR A 111 5.08 15.63 19.88
CA THR A 111 5.05 16.95 19.24
C THR A 111 6.42 17.29 18.64
N SER A 112 6.47 18.32 17.79
CA SER A 112 7.74 18.79 17.23
C SER A 112 8.69 19.37 18.28
N GLU A 113 8.18 19.85 19.41
CA GLU A 113 8.97 20.37 20.53
C GLU A 113 9.60 19.25 21.36
N SER A 114 9.00 18.06 21.34
CA SER A 114 9.49 16.87 22.05
C SER A 114 9.37 15.63 21.15
N PRO A 115 10.23 15.50 20.12
CA PRO A 115 10.23 14.33 19.25
C PRO A 115 10.73 13.08 20.02
N PRO A 116 10.41 11.86 19.54
CA PRO A 116 10.96 10.64 20.12
C PRO A 116 12.49 10.68 20.15
N ALA A 117 13.11 10.21 21.23
CA ALA A 117 14.56 10.20 21.36
C ALA A 117 15.24 9.38 20.23
N ASP A 118 14.57 8.34 19.75
CA ASP A 118 14.99 7.45 18.66
C ASP A 118 14.35 7.79 17.30
N TRP A 119 13.90 9.04 17.09
CA TRP A 119 13.14 9.45 15.90
C TRP A 119 13.81 9.05 14.58
N ALA A 120 15.15 9.11 14.48
CA ALA A 120 15.89 8.78 13.27
C ALA A 120 15.80 7.28 12.95
N LEU A 121 15.88 6.42 13.97
CA LEU A 121 15.71 4.98 13.83
C LEU A 121 14.29 4.64 13.39
N LEU A 122 13.28 5.28 14.01
CA LEU A 122 11.87 5.13 13.65
C LEU A 122 11.62 5.55 12.20
N ARG A 123 12.14 6.72 11.78
CA ARG A 123 12.06 7.23 10.41
C ARG A 123 12.66 6.23 9.42
N ASP A 124 13.87 5.74 9.68
CA ASP A 124 14.56 4.86 8.74
C ASP A 124 13.87 3.51 8.63
N ARG A 125 13.38 2.97 9.75
CA ARG A 125 12.56 1.75 9.76
C ARG A 125 11.25 1.96 9.00
N TRP A 126 10.57 3.08 9.21
CA TRP A 126 9.34 3.44 8.51
C TRP A 126 9.54 3.48 7.00
N HIS A 127 10.62 4.09 6.52
CA HIS A 127 10.94 4.13 5.09
C HIS A 127 11.27 2.74 4.52
N ARG A 128 12.05 1.92 5.24
CA ARG A 128 12.34 0.54 4.80
C ARG A 128 11.06 -0.29 4.68
N LEU A 129 10.14 -0.16 5.64
CA LEU A 129 8.87 -0.88 5.61
C LEU A 129 7.99 -0.42 4.44
N HIS A 130 7.94 0.88 4.13
CA HIS A 130 7.25 1.35 2.92
C HIS A 130 7.92 0.90 1.63
N ALA A 131 9.25 0.74 1.60
CA ALA A 131 9.93 0.14 0.46
C ALA A 131 9.47 -1.32 0.24
N ILE A 132 9.47 -2.14 1.30
CA ILE A 132 8.96 -3.53 1.25
C ILE A 132 7.49 -3.54 0.82
N ARG A 133 6.67 -2.64 1.38
CA ARG A 133 5.26 -2.49 1.04
C ARG A 133 5.05 -2.14 -0.45
N SER A 134 5.93 -1.32 -1.01
CA SER A 134 5.86 -0.93 -2.43
C SER A 134 6.13 -2.10 -3.37
N ILE A 135 7.00 -3.05 -2.98
CA ILE A 135 7.24 -4.29 -3.74
C ILE A 135 5.94 -5.09 -3.84
N PHE A 136 5.24 -5.30 -2.71
CA PHE A 136 3.95 -5.98 -2.71
C PHE A 136 2.92 -5.27 -3.60
N ALA A 137 2.87 -3.94 -3.56
CA ALA A 137 1.94 -3.17 -4.38
C ALA A 137 2.22 -3.33 -5.89
N VAL A 138 3.49 -3.23 -6.31
CA VAL A 138 3.91 -3.35 -7.71
C VAL A 138 3.71 -4.78 -8.23
N VAL A 139 4.12 -5.78 -7.44
CA VAL A 139 3.90 -7.21 -7.79
C VAL A 139 2.41 -7.51 -7.88
N GLY A 140 1.61 -7.01 -6.94
CA GLY A 140 0.16 -7.20 -6.94
C GLY A 140 -0.50 -6.58 -8.17
N LEU A 141 -0.18 -5.32 -8.48
CA LEU A 141 -0.68 -4.64 -9.66
C LEU A 141 -0.25 -5.34 -10.96
N GLY A 142 1.02 -5.72 -11.06
CA GLY A 142 1.57 -6.44 -12.20
C GLY A 142 0.83 -7.76 -12.45
N ALA A 143 0.61 -8.56 -11.41
CA ALA A 143 -0.14 -9.81 -11.50
C ALA A 143 -1.58 -9.60 -12.01
N LEU A 144 -2.26 -8.55 -11.54
CA LEU A 144 -3.62 -8.22 -12.00
C LEU A 144 -3.67 -7.76 -13.45
N ILE A 145 -2.70 -6.94 -13.88
CA ILE A 145 -2.56 -6.54 -15.29
C ILE A 145 -2.31 -7.78 -16.16
N SER A 146 -1.37 -8.64 -15.76
CA SER A 146 -1.10 -9.90 -16.46
C SER A 146 -2.34 -10.80 -16.54
N ALA A 147 -3.15 -10.87 -15.48
CA ALA A 147 -4.38 -11.66 -15.48
C ALA A 147 -5.40 -11.17 -16.53
N VAL A 148 -5.49 -9.85 -16.74
CA VAL A 148 -6.36 -9.26 -17.75
C VAL A 148 -5.81 -9.46 -19.15
N LEU A 149 -4.52 -9.15 -19.36
CA LEU A 149 -3.86 -9.32 -20.66
C LEU A 149 -3.90 -10.78 -21.15
N TRP A 150 -3.70 -11.74 -20.23
CA TRP A 150 -3.78 -13.15 -20.54
C TRP A 150 -5.19 -13.58 -20.98
N ASP A 151 -6.23 -13.06 -20.34
CA ASP A 151 -7.63 -13.35 -20.72
C ASP A 151 -8.00 -12.73 -22.07
N CYS A 152 -7.43 -11.56 -22.41
CA CYS A 152 -7.64 -10.91 -23.72
C CYS A 152 -6.86 -11.56 -24.87
N SER A 153 -5.80 -12.32 -24.57
CA SER A 153 -4.97 -13.00 -25.57
C SER A 153 -5.52 -14.36 -26.05
N ARG A 154 -6.64 -14.80 -25.46
CA ARG A 154 -7.33 -16.05 -25.79
C ARG A 154 -8.64 -15.77 -26.48
#